data_AF-A0A0U5GUE3-F1
#
_entry.id   AF-A0A0U5GUE3-F1
#
_cell.length_a   1.000
_cell.length_b   1.000
_cell.length_c   1.000
_cell.angle_alpha   90.00
_cell.angle_beta   90.00
_cell.angle_gamma   90.00
#
_symmetry.space_group_name_H-M   'P 1'
#
loop_
_entity.id
_entity.type
_entity.pdbx_description
1 polymer ?
#
loop_
_entity_poly.entity_id
_entity_poly.type
_entity_poly.pdbx_seq_one_letter_code
_entity_poly.pdbx_strand_id
1 'polypeptide(L)'
;MPPRGARKAALDALQPPEDAPIKRKPDEQHDLLSPRRQSKRIKSIEQLHVKPSSPLPATPGEQSASATRKTRSPRKPQTQGKGPVVVIKEELEVKEEEIYTETKDAVVEEQTKTTTKAARKGTKKDKIEMPLRARTQGLRMFVGAHVSAAGGVHNAVNNSVHIGGNAFALFLKSQRKWDNPPLQDEPRDNFLRLCKEQDYNAAKYVLPHGSYLVNLAQEDKAKSKQAYDAFLDDLNRCESLGIKLYNFHPGSANRSSFPDALARLAKALTNALSATKTVVPVLETMCGHGSTIGGSLSEFRDLLALIPKEHHARIGICIDTCHSFAAGYDLVSPEGFQAFMKEFEDMIGIQHLRALHLNDSKAPRGSKRDLHANIGTGFLGLRAFHNVMNEPRFEGIPMILETPIGRPPSTSKVIPSTTVNEPGEDDYNEEGNDDEIKLKKTAKKKQAKKPATAKTELVDDFSVWAREIELLESLIGMDLESPKFLELEAALSQEGRETRDKHMEQYKKKLEAEEKKQAKGQGKQKTLMEMMSNSKAKKKATKKSRDDESEDEGCQSC
;
A
#
# COMPACT_ATOMS: atom_id res chain seq x y z
N MET A 1 -27.92 23.41 40.77
CA MET A 1 -28.97 22.56 41.41
C MET A 1 -30.32 23.28 41.33
N PRO A 2 -31.47 22.58 41.50
CA PRO A 2 -32.76 22.95 40.90
C PRO A 2 -33.80 23.42 41.96
N PRO A 3 -35.15 23.46 41.75
CA PRO A 3 -35.99 22.27 41.49
C PRO A 3 -37.15 22.37 40.46
N ARG A 4 -37.30 21.28 39.68
CA ARG A 4 -38.52 20.44 39.42
C ARG A 4 -39.91 21.05 39.12
N GLY A 5 -40.53 20.54 38.04
CA GLY A 5 -41.98 20.41 37.81
C GLY A 5 -42.28 19.30 36.79
N ALA A 6 -43.38 18.55 36.91
CA ALA A 6 -43.68 17.36 36.08
C ALA A 6 -45.19 17.05 35.95
N ARG A 7 -45.55 16.12 35.04
CA ARG A 7 -46.90 15.58 34.69
C ARG A 7 -47.67 16.44 33.67
N LYS A 8 -48.59 15.92 32.82
CA LYS A 8 -49.20 14.56 32.68
C LYS A 8 -49.65 14.32 31.21
N ALA A 9 -50.16 13.12 30.88
CA ALA A 9 -50.57 12.70 29.53
C ALA A 9 -52.09 12.42 29.38
N ALA A 10 -52.56 12.35 28.13
CA ALA A 10 -53.71 11.59 27.62
C ALA A 10 -53.33 11.19 26.16
N LEU A 11 -53.37 9.96 25.64
CA LEU A 11 -54.36 8.86 25.67
C LEU A 11 -55.69 9.19 25.00
N ASP A 12 -55.89 8.62 23.81
CA ASP A 12 -57.15 7.95 23.48
C ASP A 12 -56.86 6.75 22.55
N ALA A 13 -57.67 5.69 22.64
CA ALA A 13 -57.42 4.41 21.96
C ALA A 13 -58.73 3.69 21.61
N LEU A 14 -58.78 3.04 20.44
CA LEU A 14 -59.82 2.07 20.09
C LEU A 14 -59.20 0.84 19.39
N GLN A 15 -59.53 -0.33 19.93
CA GLN A 15 -59.24 -1.69 19.43
C GLN A 15 -60.57 -2.36 18.97
N PRO A 16 -60.64 -3.69 18.77
CA PRO A 16 -60.08 -4.52 17.70
C PRO A 16 -61.22 -5.21 16.88
N PRO A 17 -61.06 -6.38 16.23
CA PRO A 17 -60.92 -7.68 16.90
C PRO A 17 -59.86 -8.63 16.32
N GLU A 18 -59.58 -9.71 17.08
CA GLU A 18 -58.70 -10.83 16.71
C GLU A 18 -59.48 -11.93 15.96
N ASP A 19 -58.78 -12.84 15.25
CA ASP A 19 -59.09 -14.27 15.32
C ASP A 19 -57.92 -15.20 14.91
N ALA A 20 -58.02 -16.49 15.26
CA ALA A 20 -56.90 -17.41 15.51
C ALA A 20 -56.36 -18.25 14.30
N PRO A 21 -55.24 -19.03 14.44
CA PRO A 21 -54.42 -19.50 13.30
C PRO A 21 -54.62 -20.95 12.84
N ILE A 22 -54.16 -21.28 11.63
CA ILE A 22 -54.11 -22.65 11.07
C ILE A 22 -52.68 -23.07 10.69
N LYS A 23 -52.28 -24.28 11.11
CA LYS A 23 -50.99 -24.94 10.81
C LYS A 23 -50.96 -25.54 9.40
N ARG A 24 -49.78 -25.61 8.76
CA ARG A 24 -49.33 -26.71 7.87
C ARG A 24 -47.79 -26.70 7.70
N LYS A 25 -47.17 -27.89 7.69
CA LYS A 25 -45.84 -28.15 7.07
C LYS A 25 -46.08 -28.55 5.58
N PRO A 26 -45.05 -28.67 4.70
CA PRO A 26 -44.21 -29.89 4.65
C PRO A 26 -42.73 -29.74 4.21
N ASP A 27 -41.92 -30.71 4.62
CA ASP A 27 -40.89 -31.53 3.91
C ASP A 27 -39.78 -30.98 2.99
N GLU A 28 -38.82 -31.89 2.74
CA GLU A 28 -37.51 -31.72 2.11
C GLU A 28 -37.47 -32.14 0.61
N GLN A 29 -36.30 -31.94 0.00
CA GLN A 29 -35.70 -32.63 -1.18
C GLN A 29 -35.96 -32.13 -2.63
N HIS A 30 -34.82 -31.75 -3.23
CA HIS A 30 -34.31 -32.02 -4.59
C HIS A 30 -34.84 -31.36 -5.88
N ASP A 31 -33.82 -30.93 -6.65
CA ASP A 31 -33.62 -30.93 -8.11
C ASP A 31 -34.23 -29.90 -9.11
N LEU A 32 -33.27 -29.25 -9.80
CA LEU A 32 -33.13 -29.00 -11.25
C LEU A 32 -34.12 -28.07 -12.02
N LEU A 33 -33.51 -26.98 -12.54
CA LEU A 33 -33.66 -26.41 -13.89
C LEU A 33 -35.05 -25.91 -14.40
N SER A 34 -35.20 -24.56 -14.40
CA SER A 34 -35.73 -23.67 -15.48
C SER A 34 -36.99 -24.07 -16.30
N PRO A 35 -37.95 -23.15 -16.57
CA PRO A 35 -37.65 -22.03 -17.50
C PRO A 35 -38.45 -20.69 -17.39
N ARG A 36 -37.97 -19.74 -18.19
CA ARG A 36 -38.47 -18.38 -18.55
C ARG A 36 -39.99 -18.12 -18.56
N ARG A 37 -40.36 -16.86 -18.21
CA ARG A 37 -41.48 -16.09 -18.80
C ARG A 37 -41.08 -14.61 -18.95
N GLN A 38 -40.52 -14.20 -20.09
CA GLN A 38 -41.20 -13.43 -21.16
C GLN A 38 -42.03 -12.22 -20.70
N SER A 39 -41.50 -11.02 -20.93
CA SER A 39 -42.28 -9.90 -21.48
C SER A 39 -41.93 -9.73 -22.97
N LYS A 40 -42.98 -9.64 -23.79
CA LYS A 40 -43.00 -9.37 -25.24
C LYS A 40 -43.37 -7.89 -25.42
N ARG A 41 -43.08 -7.14 -26.50
CA ARG A 41 -42.33 -7.33 -27.78
C ARG A 41 -42.51 -6.02 -28.59
N ILE A 42 -41.75 -5.86 -29.68
CA ILE A 42 -42.01 -5.08 -30.93
C ILE A 42 -41.33 -3.69 -31.00
N LYS A 43 -40.62 -3.26 -32.06
CA LYS A 43 -39.93 -3.88 -33.24
C LYS A 43 -39.04 -2.76 -33.86
N SER A 44 -37.73 -2.94 -34.08
CA SER A 44 -37.03 -3.51 -35.27
C SER A 44 -37.00 -2.66 -36.55
N ILE A 45 -35.80 -2.39 -37.06
CA ILE A 45 -35.40 -2.43 -38.50
C ILE A 45 -33.95 -2.94 -38.57
N GLU A 46 -33.59 -3.57 -39.68
CA GLU A 46 -32.40 -4.42 -39.85
C GLU A 46 -31.18 -3.74 -40.50
N GLN A 47 -30.00 -4.22 -40.08
CA GLN A 47 -28.81 -4.59 -40.88
C GLN A 47 -28.28 -3.69 -42.00
N LEU A 48 -26.94 -3.58 -42.07
CA LEU A 48 -26.13 -4.14 -43.17
C LEU A 48 -24.64 -4.26 -42.78
N HIS A 49 -23.95 -5.27 -43.32
CA HIS A 49 -22.52 -5.56 -43.10
C HIS A 49 -21.65 -4.99 -44.24
N VAL A 50 -20.45 -4.44 -43.95
CA VAL A 50 -19.29 -4.44 -44.89
C VAL A 50 -17.94 -4.45 -44.13
N LYS A 51 -16.98 -5.22 -44.64
CA LYS A 51 -15.49 -5.12 -44.53
C LYS A 51 -14.92 -5.64 -45.87
N PRO A 52 -13.62 -5.49 -46.21
CA PRO A 52 -12.71 -4.32 -46.13
C PRO A 52 -11.91 -4.11 -47.46
N SER A 53 -11.09 -3.03 -47.62
CA SER A 53 -9.78 -2.99 -48.35
C SER A 53 -9.27 -1.56 -48.70
N SER A 54 -7.95 -1.44 -48.92
CA SER A 54 -7.15 -0.28 -49.41
C SER A 54 -6.70 -0.53 -50.89
N PRO A 55 -5.89 0.29 -51.63
CA PRO A 55 -5.07 1.49 -51.28
C PRO A 55 -5.03 2.66 -52.34
N LEU A 56 -4.02 3.55 -52.21
CA LEU A 56 -3.56 4.72 -53.03
C LEU A 56 -3.20 4.39 -54.53
N PRO A 57 -2.87 5.34 -55.48
CA PRO A 57 -2.14 6.64 -55.32
C PRO A 57 -2.36 7.82 -56.34
N ALA A 58 -1.47 8.84 -56.25
CA ALA A 58 -0.88 9.73 -57.32
C ALA A 58 -1.28 11.24 -57.45
N THR A 59 -0.32 12.04 -57.93
CA THR A 59 -0.25 13.53 -58.01
C THR A 59 -0.26 14.07 -59.47
N PRO A 60 -0.32 15.41 -59.71
CA PRO A 60 0.89 16.24 -60.00
C PRO A 60 0.85 17.67 -59.36
N GLY A 61 1.97 18.36 -59.10
CA GLY A 61 2.60 19.40 -59.96
C GLY A 61 2.00 20.81 -59.73
N GLU A 62 2.70 21.96 -59.59
CA GLU A 62 4.10 22.35 -59.84
C GLU A 62 4.41 23.75 -59.21
N GLN A 63 5.70 24.08 -58.94
CA GLN A 63 6.31 25.44 -58.81
C GLN A 63 5.78 26.45 -57.72
N SER A 64 6.48 27.54 -57.33
CA SER A 64 7.91 27.81 -57.02
C SER A 64 8.04 29.17 -56.26
N ALA A 65 9.21 29.46 -55.65
CA ALA A 65 9.63 30.75 -55.04
C ALA A 65 8.79 31.32 -53.86
N SER A 66 9.32 31.71 -52.68
CA SER A 66 10.53 32.44 -52.25
C SER A 66 10.31 33.94 -51.99
N ALA A 67 10.96 34.44 -50.93
CA ALA A 67 11.35 35.84 -50.64
C ALA A 67 10.41 36.81 -49.88
N THR A 68 10.58 36.84 -48.55
CA THR A 68 10.98 38.01 -47.72
C THR A 68 10.32 39.42 -47.82
N ARG A 69 9.84 39.89 -46.64
CA ARG A 69 10.36 41.06 -45.85
C ARG A 69 9.61 42.42 -45.84
N LYS A 70 9.27 42.82 -44.58
CA LYS A 70 9.22 44.19 -43.97
C LYS A 70 8.04 45.18 -44.20
N THR A 71 7.30 45.38 -43.10
CA THR A 71 7.01 46.65 -42.39
C THR A 71 6.64 47.94 -43.14
N ARG A 72 5.46 48.53 -42.82
CA ARG A 72 5.28 49.80 -42.06
C ARG A 72 3.82 50.31 -42.06
N SER A 73 3.30 50.70 -40.89
CA SER A 73 2.15 51.62 -40.73
C SER A 73 2.60 53.09 -40.92
N PRO A 74 1.73 54.14 -41.03
CA PRO A 74 0.94 54.65 -39.87
C PRO A 74 -0.33 55.54 -40.12
N ARG A 75 -1.00 55.92 -38.99
CA ARG A 75 -1.77 57.18 -38.68
C ARG A 75 -3.18 57.50 -39.24
N LYS A 76 -4.19 57.46 -38.32
CA LYS A 76 -5.07 58.53 -37.74
C LYS A 76 -5.26 59.88 -38.50
N PRO A 77 -6.41 60.63 -38.36
CA PRO A 77 -6.87 61.16 -37.04
C PRO A 77 -8.37 61.56 -36.78
N GLN A 78 -8.68 61.91 -35.50
CA GLN A 78 -9.59 63.00 -34.98
C GLN A 78 -11.15 62.87 -34.99
N THR A 79 -11.99 63.46 -34.08
CA THR A 79 -11.86 63.91 -32.65
C THR A 79 -13.20 64.29 -31.95
N GLN A 80 -13.13 64.49 -30.61
CA GLN A 80 -14.09 65.06 -29.61
C GLN A 80 -14.96 63.99 -28.89
N GLY A 81 -15.45 64.17 -27.65
CA GLY A 81 -15.30 65.19 -26.56
C GLY A 81 -16.38 64.94 -25.47
N LYS A 82 -16.32 65.28 -24.17
CA LYS A 82 -15.41 66.09 -23.29
C LYS A 82 -15.21 65.37 -21.92
N GLY A 83 -14.63 66.03 -20.89
CA GLY A 83 -14.51 65.57 -19.47
C GLY A 83 -15.30 66.45 -18.46
N PRO A 84 -14.99 66.52 -17.13
CA PRO A 84 -13.67 66.38 -16.46
C PRO A 84 -13.57 65.28 -15.33
N VAL A 85 -12.44 64.60 -15.02
CA VAL A 85 -11.12 64.95 -14.33
C VAL A 85 -11.25 64.95 -12.77
N VAL A 86 -10.42 64.30 -11.91
CA VAL A 86 -8.95 64.36 -11.57
C VAL A 86 -8.48 62.96 -11.04
N VAL A 87 -7.52 62.22 -11.61
CA VAL A 87 -6.02 62.20 -11.52
C VAL A 87 -5.38 61.77 -10.17
N ILE A 88 -4.57 60.69 -10.21
CA ILE A 88 -3.17 60.58 -9.70
C ILE A 88 -2.47 59.50 -10.56
N LYS A 89 -1.14 59.61 -10.74
CA LYS A 89 -0.31 58.79 -11.64
C LYS A 89 0.65 57.85 -10.88
N GLU A 90 1.05 56.81 -11.60
CA GLU A 90 2.15 55.88 -11.34
C GLU A 90 3.42 56.33 -12.08
N GLU A 91 4.63 56.04 -11.55
CA GLU A 91 5.86 55.93 -12.36
C GLU A 91 6.95 55.12 -11.60
N LEU A 92 7.83 54.46 -12.36
CA LEU A 92 8.88 53.53 -11.92
C LEU A 92 10.28 54.15 -12.12
N GLU A 93 11.25 53.81 -11.28
CA GLU A 93 12.68 54.03 -11.60
C GLU A 93 13.60 52.95 -10.99
N VAL A 94 14.79 52.77 -11.56
CA VAL A 94 15.79 51.73 -11.26
C VAL A 94 17.17 52.36 -11.05
N LYS A 95 17.96 51.86 -10.09
CA LYS A 95 19.44 51.94 -9.94
C LYS A 95 19.84 50.90 -8.88
N GLU A 96 20.72 49.94 -9.17
CA GLU A 96 22.19 50.00 -9.30
C GLU A 96 22.94 50.06 -7.95
N GLU A 97 24.01 49.27 -7.87
CA GLU A 97 24.82 48.98 -6.67
C GLU A 97 25.87 50.06 -6.43
N GLU A 98 26.31 50.26 -5.19
CA GLU A 98 27.73 50.60 -4.96
C GLU A 98 28.23 50.16 -3.57
N ILE A 99 29.56 49.96 -3.51
CA ILE A 99 30.32 49.38 -2.40
C ILE A 99 30.85 50.51 -1.52
N TYR A 100 30.91 50.31 -0.19
CA TYR A 100 31.78 51.12 0.67
C TYR A 100 32.61 50.29 1.65
N THR A 101 33.87 50.71 1.81
CA THR A 101 34.96 50.01 2.49
C THR A 101 35.13 50.42 3.96
N GLU A 102 35.94 49.63 4.68
CA GLU A 102 36.30 49.79 6.10
C GLU A 102 36.84 51.17 6.49
N THR A 103 36.53 51.59 7.73
CA THR A 103 37.48 52.31 8.59
C THR A 103 37.42 51.76 10.03
N LYS A 104 38.59 51.55 10.63
CA LYS A 104 38.76 51.12 12.02
C LYS A 104 38.64 52.29 12.98
N ASP A 105 38.20 52.03 14.22
CA ASP A 105 38.78 52.65 15.41
C ASP A 105 38.57 51.78 16.66
N ALA A 106 39.26 52.11 17.75
CA ALA A 106 39.82 51.09 18.65
C ALA A 106 39.35 51.11 20.12
N VAL A 107 39.31 49.90 20.71
CA VAL A 107 39.58 49.55 22.13
C VAL A 107 38.72 50.18 23.25
N VAL A 108 37.98 49.32 23.98
CA VAL A 108 38.25 48.99 25.40
C VAL A 108 37.89 47.51 25.65
N GLU A 109 38.73 46.76 26.39
CA GLU A 109 38.44 45.40 26.85
C GLU A 109 37.61 45.39 28.14
N GLU A 110 36.71 44.40 28.30
CA GLU A 110 36.49 43.79 29.61
C GLU A 110 36.43 42.26 29.47
N GLN A 111 37.24 41.56 30.27
CA GLN A 111 37.49 40.12 30.11
C GLN A 111 36.62 39.29 31.05
N THR A 112 35.81 38.37 30.50
CA THR A 112 35.39 37.17 31.23
C THR A 112 35.66 35.90 30.39
N LYS A 113 36.45 34.99 30.96
CA LYS A 113 36.93 33.76 30.31
C LYS A 113 35.91 32.63 30.45
N THR A 114 35.56 31.98 29.33
CA THR A 114 35.02 30.60 29.36
C THR A 114 35.37 29.80 28.10
N THR A 115 36.50 29.09 28.19
CA THR A 115 36.88 27.87 27.44
C THR A 115 36.14 27.53 26.14
N THR A 116 36.71 27.94 25.00
CA THR A 116 36.35 27.39 23.68
C THR A 116 37.03 26.04 23.43
N LYS A 117 36.25 24.94 23.36
CA LYS A 117 36.71 23.73 22.67
C LYS A 117 36.43 23.88 21.18
N ALA A 118 37.48 23.84 20.36
CA ALA A 118 37.38 24.01 18.92
C ALA A 118 36.48 22.95 18.28
N ALA A 119 35.34 23.37 17.73
CA ALA A 119 34.50 22.51 16.90
C ALA A 119 35.20 22.28 15.55
N ARG A 120 35.64 21.04 15.29
CA ARG A 120 36.11 20.62 13.96
C ARG A 120 34.95 20.76 12.97
N LYS A 121 34.99 21.80 12.13
CA LYS A 121 34.04 22.02 11.03
C LYS A 121 34.29 20.99 9.92
N GLY A 122 33.77 19.78 10.12
CA GLY A 122 33.84 18.68 9.17
C GLY A 122 32.90 18.91 7.99
N THR A 123 33.38 19.59 6.95
CA THR A 123 32.68 19.68 5.66
C THR A 123 32.64 18.32 4.98
N LYS A 124 31.62 17.51 5.30
CA LYS A 124 31.13 16.51 4.34
C LYS A 124 30.49 17.28 3.19
N LYS A 125 31.24 17.49 2.11
CA LYS A 125 30.61 17.68 0.80
C LYS A 125 29.77 16.43 0.54
N ASP A 126 28.52 16.60 0.15
CA ASP A 126 27.72 15.51 -0.38
C ASP A 126 28.45 14.93 -1.59
N LYS A 127 29.00 13.72 -1.43
CA LYS A 127 29.34 12.90 -2.58
C LYS A 127 28.01 12.49 -3.17
N ILE A 128 27.62 13.14 -4.25
CA ILE A 128 26.55 12.66 -5.13
C ILE A 128 27.04 11.30 -5.64
N GLU A 129 26.56 10.24 -5.01
CA GLU A 129 26.82 8.89 -5.44
C GLU A 129 26.17 8.73 -6.82
N MET A 130 26.93 8.24 -7.81
CA MET A 130 26.37 8.08 -9.15
C MET A 130 25.14 7.19 -9.06
N PRO A 131 24.04 7.52 -9.76
CA PRO A 131 22.85 6.70 -9.72
C PRO A 131 23.19 5.29 -10.23
N LEU A 132 22.70 4.26 -9.52
CA LEU A 132 22.77 2.87 -9.97
C LEU A 132 22.06 2.71 -11.32
N ARG A 133 21.03 3.53 -11.55
CA ARG A 133 20.28 3.61 -12.81
C ARG A 133 19.76 5.03 -13.05
N ALA A 134 19.89 5.54 -14.27
CA ALA A 134 19.25 6.80 -14.66
C ALA A 134 17.73 6.62 -14.82
N ARG A 135 16.94 7.65 -14.49
CA ARG A 135 15.48 7.64 -14.61
C ARG A 135 15.03 7.70 -16.07
N THR A 136 14.27 6.71 -16.53
CA THR A 136 13.65 6.72 -17.86
C THR A 136 12.57 7.80 -17.96
N GLN A 137 12.74 8.78 -18.84
CA GLN A 137 11.80 9.89 -19.02
C GLN A 137 10.68 9.55 -19.99
N GLY A 138 9.53 10.24 -19.86
CA GLY A 138 8.41 10.12 -20.80
C GLY A 138 7.56 8.85 -20.68
N LEU A 139 7.80 8.01 -19.68
CA LEU A 139 6.96 6.84 -19.40
C LEU A 139 5.57 7.24 -18.91
N ARG A 140 4.58 6.39 -19.23
CA ARG A 140 3.19 6.51 -18.74
C ARG A 140 2.97 5.78 -17.41
N MET A 141 3.82 4.80 -17.10
CA MET A 141 3.86 4.09 -15.82
C MET A 141 4.95 4.70 -14.93
N PHE A 142 4.61 5.07 -13.70
CA PHE A 142 5.50 5.77 -12.78
C PHE A 142 5.96 4.83 -11.67
N VAL A 143 6.99 4.02 -11.98
CA VAL A 143 7.54 3.00 -11.07
C VAL A 143 8.64 3.58 -10.17
N GLY A 144 8.70 3.14 -8.93
CA GLY A 144 9.84 3.32 -8.04
C GLY A 144 9.72 2.45 -6.80
N ALA A 145 10.23 2.88 -5.64
CA ALA A 145 10.26 2.07 -4.42
C ALA A 145 9.96 2.85 -3.15
N HIS A 146 9.71 2.14 -2.04
CA HIS A 146 9.61 2.72 -0.71
C HIS A 146 11.02 2.99 -0.13
N VAL A 147 11.58 4.14 -0.50
CA VAL A 147 12.95 4.52 -0.12
C VAL A 147 13.07 5.06 1.31
N SER A 148 14.30 5.07 1.83
CA SER A 148 14.60 5.63 3.15
C SER A 148 14.56 7.16 3.15
N ALA A 149 13.98 7.73 4.22
CA ALA A 149 14.03 9.15 4.55
C ALA A 149 14.93 9.45 5.77
N ALA A 150 15.85 8.54 6.10
CA ALA A 150 16.77 8.72 7.23
C ALA A 150 17.63 9.99 7.05
N GLY A 151 17.78 10.77 8.12
CA GLY A 151 18.44 12.08 8.08
C GLY A 151 17.56 13.25 7.60
N GLY A 152 16.40 12.97 6.96
CA GLY A 152 15.44 13.98 6.55
C GLY A 152 14.66 13.58 5.30
N VAL A 153 13.43 14.10 5.16
CA VAL A 153 12.54 13.77 4.03
C VAL A 153 13.15 14.07 2.66
N HIS A 154 14.00 15.08 2.54
CA HIS A 154 14.73 15.43 1.32
C HIS A 154 15.62 14.28 0.81
N ASN A 155 16.15 13.42 1.68
CA ASN A 155 16.97 12.27 1.27
C ASN A 155 16.18 11.22 0.49
N ALA A 156 14.86 11.14 0.66
CA ALA A 156 14.02 10.25 -0.14
C ALA A 156 14.06 10.60 -1.64
N VAL A 157 14.14 11.90 -1.98
CA VAL A 157 14.28 12.33 -3.38
C VAL A 157 15.59 11.81 -3.98
N ASN A 158 16.71 12.03 -3.27
CA ASN A 158 18.04 11.56 -3.70
C ASN A 158 18.08 10.03 -3.82
N ASN A 159 17.53 9.31 -2.85
CA ASN A 159 17.50 7.85 -2.83
C ASN A 159 16.64 7.28 -3.97
N SER A 160 15.53 7.93 -4.33
CA SER A 160 14.69 7.51 -5.47
C SER A 160 15.37 7.78 -6.82
N VAL A 161 16.01 8.95 -6.98
CA VAL A 161 16.83 9.25 -8.16
C VAL A 161 17.98 8.26 -8.32
N HIS A 162 18.62 7.87 -7.23
CA HIS A 162 19.76 6.94 -7.23
C HIS A 162 19.40 5.54 -7.74
N ILE A 163 18.18 5.04 -7.47
CA ILE A 163 17.69 3.76 -8.01
C ILE A 163 16.98 3.89 -9.38
N GLY A 164 16.91 5.09 -9.96
CA GLY A 164 16.24 5.33 -11.24
C GLY A 164 14.71 5.32 -11.17
N GLY A 165 14.11 5.53 -10.00
CA GLY A 165 12.65 5.59 -9.84
C GLY A 165 12.04 6.87 -10.44
N ASN A 166 10.78 6.79 -10.86
CA ASN A 166 9.95 7.91 -11.33
C ASN A 166 8.79 8.23 -10.35
N ALA A 167 8.56 7.35 -9.37
CA ALA A 167 7.73 7.57 -8.18
C ALA A 167 8.51 7.14 -6.92
N PHE A 168 8.03 7.47 -5.72
CA PHE A 168 8.52 6.82 -4.49
C PHE A 168 7.55 6.92 -3.31
N ALA A 169 7.69 5.98 -2.39
CA ALA A 169 7.12 6.07 -1.05
C ALA A 169 8.20 6.38 -0.01
N LEU A 170 7.78 6.88 1.16
CA LEU A 170 8.62 7.15 2.32
C LEU A 170 7.78 7.15 3.60
N PHE A 171 8.41 6.93 4.74
CA PHE A 171 7.83 7.30 6.04
C PHE A 171 8.17 8.78 6.34
N LEU A 172 7.17 9.60 6.63
CA LEU A 172 7.35 11.05 6.94
C LEU A 172 7.98 11.30 8.33
N LYS A 173 7.92 10.29 9.20
CA LYS A 173 8.44 10.26 10.57
C LYS A 173 8.70 8.81 10.98
N SER A 174 9.17 8.55 12.20
CA SER A 174 9.43 7.16 12.60
C SER A 174 8.14 6.38 12.77
N GLN A 175 7.97 5.35 11.95
CA GLN A 175 6.85 4.42 11.98
C GLN A 175 6.81 3.56 13.26
N ARG A 176 7.89 3.54 14.05
CA ARG A 176 8.07 2.67 15.22
C ARG A 176 7.63 3.29 16.55
N LYS A 177 7.27 4.58 16.57
CA LYS A 177 6.89 5.32 17.79
C LYS A 177 5.82 6.36 17.49
N TRP A 178 5.03 6.69 18.51
CA TRP A 178 4.00 7.72 18.43
C TRP A 178 4.60 9.13 18.41
N ASP A 179 5.41 9.45 19.42
CA ASP A 179 6.02 10.77 19.57
C ASP A 179 7.17 10.98 18.59
N ASN A 180 7.06 12.02 17.76
CA ASN A 180 7.99 12.36 16.70
C ASN A 180 8.18 13.87 16.66
N PRO A 181 9.41 14.36 16.44
CA PRO A 181 9.65 15.80 16.33
C PRO A 181 8.83 16.40 15.17
N PRO A 182 8.44 17.68 15.25
CA PRO A 182 7.82 18.40 14.14
C PRO A 182 8.65 18.30 12.86
N LEU A 183 8.00 18.38 11.71
CA LEU A 183 8.73 18.54 10.44
C LEU A 183 9.55 19.83 10.49
N GLN A 184 10.86 19.71 10.29
CA GLN A 184 11.78 20.85 10.34
C GLN A 184 11.79 21.60 9.00
N ASP A 185 11.91 22.92 9.05
CA ASP A 185 11.84 23.80 7.86
C ASP A 185 12.91 23.46 6.80
N GLU A 186 14.18 23.35 7.20
CA GLU A 186 15.28 23.06 6.27
C GLU A 186 15.08 21.72 5.51
N PRO A 187 14.75 20.58 6.16
CA PRO A 187 14.38 19.35 5.46
C PRO A 187 13.15 19.46 4.55
N ARG A 188 12.14 20.27 4.90
CA ARG A 188 10.97 20.54 4.03
C ARG A 188 11.40 21.31 2.79
N ASP A 189 12.13 22.41 2.97
CA ASP A 189 12.51 23.32 1.89
C ASP A 189 13.51 22.65 0.93
N ASN A 190 14.43 21.84 1.47
CA ASN A 190 15.28 20.98 0.66
C ASN A 190 14.50 19.90 -0.11
N PHE A 191 13.44 19.32 0.45
CA PHE A 191 12.59 18.38 -0.28
C PHE A 191 11.88 19.05 -1.46
N LEU A 192 11.26 20.22 -1.22
CA LEU A 192 10.59 21.01 -2.27
C LEU A 192 11.58 21.43 -3.38
N ARG A 193 12.78 21.88 -2.99
CA ARG A 193 13.86 22.25 -3.89
C ARG A 193 14.34 21.07 -4.74
N LEU A 194 14.67 19.93 -4.13
CA LEU A 194 15.12 18.73 -4.84
C LEU A 194 14.04 18.18 -5.77
N CYS A 195 12.77 18.18 -5.34
CA CYS A 195 11.66 17.80 -6.23
C CYS A 195 11.61 18.70 -7.48
N LYS A 196 11.82 20.02 -7.34
CA LYS A 196 11.87 20.94 -8.50
C LYS A 196 13.11 20.70 -9.38
N GLU A 197 14.29 20.53 -8.78
CA GLU A 197 15.55 20.29 -9.50
C GLU A 197 15.55 18.96 -10.27
N GLN A 198 14.82 17.96 -9.77
CA GLN A 198 14.71 16.62 -10.34
C GLN A 198 13.42 16.42 -11.15
N ASP A 199 12.67 17.48 -11.49
CA ASP A 199 11.37 17.40 -12.20
C ASP A 199 10.39 16.36 -11.61
N TYR A 200 10.39 16.27 -10.28
CA TYR A 200 9.58 15.33 -9.51
C TYR A 200 8.26 15.97 -9.09
N ASN A 201 7.15 15.49 -9.67
CA ASN A 201 5.82 15.95 -9.28
C ASN A 201 5.38 15.30 -7.95
N ALA A 202 5.83 15.88 -6.83
CA ALA A 202 5.50 15.41 -5.48
C ALA A 202 3.99 15.29 -5.20
N ALA A 203 3.17 16.12 -5.85
CA ALA A 203 1.72 16.09 -5.72
C ALA A 203 1.06 14.87 -6.42
N LYS A 204 1.77 14.17 -7.31
CA LYS A 204 1.27 13.00 -8.04
C LYS A 204 2.02 11.70 -7.73
N TYR A 205 3.35 11.74 -7.67
CA TYR A 205 4.18 10.53 -7.72
C TYR A 205 4.94 10.24 -6.42
N VAL A 206 4.66 11.00 -5.35
CA VAL A 206 5.14 10.68 -4.00
C VAL A 206 3.98 10.18 -3.18
N LEU A 207 4.14 8.98 -2.60
CA LEU A 207 3.12 8.23 -1.88
C LEU A 207 3.65 7.86 -0.49
N PRO A 208 3.67 8.78 0.50
CA PRO A 208 4.17 8.46 1.82
C PRO A 208 3.27 7.43 2.50
N HIS A 209 3.89 6.54 3.28
CA HIS A 209 3.21 5.47 3.98
C HIS A 209 3.00 5.84 5.46
N GLY A 210 1.81 5.52 5.99
CA GLY A 210 1.49 5.68 7.40
C GLY A 210 2.14 4.63 8.31
N SER A 211 2.26 4.96 9.60
CA SER A 211 2.76 4.01 10.59
C SER A 211 1.80 2.83 10.78
N TYR A 212 2.35 1.61 10.79
CA TYR A 212 1.65 0.36 11.14
C TYR A 212 1.06 0.34 12.57
N LEU A 213 1.38 1.34 13.41
CA LEU A 213 0.74 1.52 14.72
C LEU A 213 -0.66 2.13 14.62
N VAL A 214 -0.95 2.88 13.55
CA VAL A 214 -2.21 3.58 13.34
C VAL A 214 -3.31 2.57 13.01
N ASN A 215 -4.39 2.58 13.81
CA ASN A 215 -5.63 1.88 13.52
C ASN A 215 -6.79 2.84 13.78
N LEU A 216 -7.32 3.46 12.72
CA LEU A 216 -8.44 4.40 12.80
C LEU A 216 -9.78 3.72 13.15
N ALA A 217 -9.87 2.39 12.95
CA ALA A 217 -11.02 1.58 13.35
C ALA A 217 -10.99 1.17 14.84
N GLN A 218 -10.03 1.66 15.63
CA GLN A 218 -9.90 1.32 17.05
C GLN A 218 -11.13 1.71 17.88
N GLU A 219 -11.54 0.82 18.79
CA GLU A 219 -12.70 0.98 19.66
C GLU A 219 -12.38 1.74 20.95
N ASP A 220 -11.19 1.48 21.53
CA ASP A 220 -10.72 2.20 22.71
C ASP A 220 -10.50 3.69 22.39
N LYS A 221 -11.16 4.58 23.15
CA LYS A 221 -11.17 6.03 22.88
C LYS A 221 -9.80 6.67 22.97
N ALA A 222 -8.94 6.24 23.89
CA ALA A 222 -7.63 6.83 24.08
C ALA A 222 -6.69 6.45 22.92
N LYS A 223 -6.65 5.17 22.54
CA LYS A 223 -5.90 4.68 21.39
C LYS A 223 -6.45 5.20 20.07
N SER A 224 -7.78 5.33 19.94
CA SER A 224 -8.44 5.94 18.79
C SER A 224 -8.00 7.40 18.61
N LYS A 225 -7.99 8.20 19.70
CA LYS A 225 -7.46 9.58 19.66
C LYS A 225 -5.98 9.59 19.28
N GLN A 226 -5.14 8.76 19.90
CA GLN A 226 -3.72 8.67 19.59
C GLN A 226 -3.44 8.32 18.12
N ALA A 227 -4.18 7.36 17.56
CA ALA A 227 -4.08 6.99 16.15
C ALA A 227 -4.55 8.12 15.23
N TYR A 228 -5.66 8.80 15.57
CA TYR A 228 -6.17 9.94 14.80
C TYR A 228 -5.23 11.15 14.83
N ASP A 229 -4.69 11.52 16.00
CA ASP A 229 -3.73 12.63 16.15
C ASP A 229 -2.48 12.35 15.31
N ALA A 230 -1.94 11.12 15.36
CA ALA A 230 -0.78 10.72 14.58
C ALA A 230 -1.03 10.74 13.06
N PHE A 231 -2.21 10.27 12.64
CA PHE A 231 -2.65 10.30 11.24
C PHE A 231 -2.83 11.74 10.71
N LEU A 232 -3.48 12.61 11.50
CA LEU A 232 -3.67 14.01 11.13
C LEU A 232 -2.34 14.79 11.02
N ASP A 233 -1.38 14.53 11.91
CA ASP A 233 -0.01 15.06 11.77
C ASP A 233 0.66 14.61 10.47
N ASP A 234 0.46 13.36 10.02
CA ASP A 234 1.01 12.92 8.72
C ASP A 234 0.33 13.60 7.53
N LEU A 235 -0.99 13.82 7.55
CA LEU A 235 -1.66 14.59 6.49
C LEU A 235 -1.15 16.05 6.45
N ASN A 236 -0.96 16.69 7.60
CA ASN A 236 -0.42 18.05 7.68
C ASN A 236 1.04 18.12 7.17
N ARG A 237 1.85 17.07 7.41
CA ARG A 237 3.19 16.93 6.82
C ARG A 237 3.12 16.78 5.30
N CYS A 238 2.18 16.00 4.75
CA CYS A 238 1.95 15.93 3.31
C CYS A 238 1.63 17.30 2.71
N GLU A 239 0.70 18.07 3.30
CA GLU A 239 0.38 19.44 2.83
C GLU A 239 1.60 20.35 2.85
N SER A 240 2.40 20.29 3.93
CA SER A 240 3.63 21.07 4.09
C SER A 240 4.71 20.72 3.05
N LEU A 241 4.68 19.50 2.49
CA LEU A 241 5.60 19.01 1.47
C LEU A 241 5.02 19.10 0.05
N GLY A 242 3.82 19.65 -0.14
CA GLY A 242 3.13 19.70 -1.43
C GLY A 242 2.66 18.34 -1.95
N ILE A 243 2.68 17.30 -1.11
CA ILE A 243 2.27 15.94 -1.42
C ILE A 243 0.75 15.84 -1.28
N LYS A 244 0.07 15.18 -2.22
CA LYS A 244 -1.40 15.02 -2.19
C LYS A 244 -1.89 13.60 -1.93
N LEU A 245 -1.02 12.60 -1.95
CA LEU A 245 -1.41 11.22 -1.65
C LEU A 245 -0.81 10.82 -0.29
N TYR A 246 -1.51 9.99 0.47
CA TYR A 246 -0.98 9.43 1.72
C TYR A 246 -1.54 8.03 1.91
N ASN A 247 -0.69 7.01 1.76
CA ASN A 247 -1.10 5.61 1.84
C ASN A 247 -1.13 5.12 3.29
N PHE A 248 -2.15 4.34 3.64
CA PHE A 248 -2.21 3.66 4.93
C PHE A 248 -3.09 2.41 4.88
N HIS A 249 -2.78 1.45 5.75
CA HIS A 249 -3.65 0.29 5.98
C HIS A 249 -4.95 0.76 6.65
N PRO A 250 -6.15 0.32 6.20
CA PRO A 250 -7.44 0.72 6.79
C PRO A 250 -7.57 0.47 8.30
N GLY A 251 -6.83 -0.51 8.82
CA GLY A 251 -6.78 -0.89 10.23
C GLY A 251 -7.39 -2.26 10.49
N SER A 252 -7.89 -2.48 11.70
CA SER A 252 -8.47 -3.77 12.10
C SER A 252 -9.65 -3.61 13.06
N ALA A 253 -10.68 -4.43 12.87
CA ALA A 253 -11.88 -4.46 13.71
C ALA A 253 -11.61 -4.99 15.13
N ASN A 254 -10.45 -5.61 15.36
CA ASN A 254 -9.99 -6.16 16.64
C ASN A 254 -10.97 -7.19 17.21
N ARG A 255 -11.83 -6.78 18.16
CA ARG A 255 -12.87 -7.61 18.79
C ARG A 255 -14.31 -7.19 18.42
N SER A 256 -14.46 -6.07 17.72
CA SER A 256 -15.75 -5.52 17.30
C SER A 256 -16.21 -6.10 15.96
N SER A 257 -17.45 -5.83 15.55
CA SER A 257 -17.93 -6.22 14.22
C SER A 257 -17.27 -5.38 13.12
N PHE A 258 -17.20 -5.91 11.89
CA PHE A 258 -16.74 -5.15 10.73
C PHE A 258 -17.58 -3.88 10.49
N PRO A 259 -18.93 -3.90 10.51
CA PRO A 259 -19.74 -2.69 10.41
C PRO A 259 -19.40 -1.60 11.43
N ASP A 260 -19.21 -1.95 12.72
CA ASP A 260 -18.83 -0.97 13.75
C ASP A 260 -17.44 -0.37 13.50
N ALA A 261 -16.52 -1.21 13.01
CA ALA A 261 -15.15 -0.81 12.71
C ALA A 261 -15.08 0.10 11.47
N LEU A 262 -15.84 -0.20 10.42
CA LEU A 262 -16.02 0.64 9.24
C LEU A 262 -16.67 1.99 9.61
N ALA A 263 -17.68 2.01 10.48
CA ALA A 263 -18.30 3.25 10.96
C ALA A 263 -17.30 4.15 11.72
N ARG A 264 -16.39 3.57 12.53
CA ARG A 264 -15.32 4.34 13.18
C ARG A 264 -14.28 4.86 12.19
N LEU A 265 -13.85 4.04 11.23
CA LEU A 265 -12.94 4.42 10.15
C LEU A 265 -13.52 5.56 9.28
N ALA A 266 -14.78 5.44 8.83
CA ALA A 266 -15.48 6.46 8.05
C ALA A 266 -15.56 7.80 8.80
N LYS A 267 -15.86 7.76 10.10
CA LYS A 267 -15.90 8.95 10.95
C LYS A 267 -14.53 9.60 11.12
N ALA A 268 -13.48 8.80 11.35
CA ALA A 268 -12.11 9.30 11.44
C ALA A 268 -11.65 9.95 10.13
N LEU A 269 -11.92 9.32 8.99
CA LEU A 269 -11.61 9.87 7.67
C LEU A 269 -12.38 11.17 7.38
N THR A 270 -13.69 11.20 7.66
CA THR A 270 -14.53 12.40 7.49
C THR A 270 -14.00 13.58 8.32
N ASN A 271 -13.62 13.33 9.57
CA ASN A 271 -13.01 14.35 10.43
C ASN A 271 -11.65 14.84 9.88
N ALA A 272 -10.78 13.92 9.44
CA ALA A 272 -9.46 14.26 8.92
C ALA A 272 -9.55 15.04 7.61
N LEU A 273 -10.48 14.66 6.72
CA LEU A 273 -10.79 15.40 5.49
C LEU A 273 -11.39 16.78 5.77
N SER A 274 -12.18 16.93 6.84
CA SER A 274 -12.69 18.24 7.26
C SER A 274 -11.58 19.14 7.85
N ALA A 275 -10.55 18.53 8.45
CA ALA A 275 -9.41 19.23 9.04
C ALA A 275 -8.28 19.55 8.05
N THR A 276 -8.33 19.03 6.83
CA THR A 276 -7.29 19.17 5.78
C THR A 276 -7.88 19.65 4.46
N LYS A 277 -7.04 20.11 3.53
CA LYS A 277 -7.45 20.78 2.29
C LYS A 277 -7.16 19.93 1.05
N THR A 278 -5.92 19.46 0.87
CA THR A 278 -5.45 18.94 -0.43
C THR A 278 -5.10 17.45 -0.44
N VAL A 279 -4.86 16.83 0.71
CA VAL A 279 -4.43 15.43 0.78
C VAL A 279 -5.62 14.47 0.57
N VAL A 280 -5.32 13.38 -0.14
CA VAL A 280 -6.15 12.23 -0.39
C VAL A 280 -5.60 11.08 0.45
N PRO A 281 -6.25 10.69 1.56
CA PRO A 281 -6.00 9.40 2.18
C PRO A 281 -6.25 8.27 1.19
N VAL A 282 -5.22 7.48 0.95
CA VAL A 282 -5.22 6.32 0.06
C VAL A 282 -5.27 5.07 0.95
N LEU A 283 -6.36 4.31 0.87
CA LEU A 283 -6.55 3.09 1.65
C LEU A 283 -5.99 1.88 0.89
N GLU A 284 -5.13 1.10 1.53
CA GLU A 284 -4.53 -0.07 0.88
C GLU A 284 -5.39 -1.34 0.98
N THR A 285 -5.41 -2.14 -0.09
CA THR A 285 -5.91 -3.53 -0.06
C THR A 285 -5.03 -4.38 0.86
N MET A 286 -5.64 -5.13 1.79
CA MET A 286 -4.92 -5.93 2.79
C MET A 286 -5.02 -7.43 2.51
N CYS A 287 -4.06 -8.22 3.01
CA CYS A 287 -4.07 -9.69 2.85
C CYS A 287 -5.22 -10.46 3.57
N GLY A 288 -6.21 -9.76 4.16
CA GLY A 288 -7.37 -10.38 4.82
C GLY A 288 -7.03 -11.21 6.07
N HIS A 289 -5.97 -10.86 6.80
CA HIS A 289 -5.49 -11.60 7.97
C HIS A 289 -6.29 -11.27 9.24
N GLY A 290 -6.90 -12.28 9.86
CA GLY A 290 -7.58 -12.13 11.15
C GLY A 290 -8.79 -11.19 11.06
N SER A 291 -8.65 -9.96 11.57
CA SER A 291 -9.68 -8.90 11.52
C SER A 291 -9.19 -7.59 10.88
N THR A 292 -8.19 -7.65 10.00
CA THR A 292 -7.80 -6.51 9.14
C THR A 292 -8.94 -6.13 8.19
N ILE A 293 -9.18 -4.83 8.04
CA ILE A 293 -10.10 -4.26 7.06
C ILE A 293 -9.33 -4.01 5.76
N GLY A 294 -9.99 -4.19 4.61
CA GLY A 294 -9.43 -4.05 3.28
C GLY A 294 -9.12 -5.39 2.60
N GLY A 295 -9.57 -6.52 3.17
CA GLY A 295 -9.34 -7.85 2.62
C GLY A 295 -10.31 -8.25 1.50
N SER A 296 -11.50 -7.65 1.50
CA SER A 296 -12.51 -7.80 0.44
C SER A 296 -12.81 -6.44 -0.17
N LEU A 297 -12.95 -6.35 -1.50
CA LEU A 297 -13.33 -5.11 -2.17
C LEU A 297 -14.70 -4.58 -1.68
N SER A 298 -15.58 -5.46 -1.18
CA SER A 298 -16.84 -5.06 -0.54
C SER A 298 -16.67 -4.20 0.71
N GLU A 299 -15.56 -4.32 1.44
CA GLU A 299 -15.31 -3.53 2.66
C GLU A 299 -15.03 -2.06 2.31
N PHE A 300 -14.44 -1.80 1.15
CA PHE A 300 -14.24 -0.45 0.62
C PHE A 300 -15.55 0.17 0.10
N ARG A 301 -16.39 -0.62 -0.59
CA ARG A 301 -17.76 -0.20 -0.96
C ARG A 301 -18.54 0.25 0.27
N ASP A 302 -18.55 -0.59 1.31
CA ASP A 302 -19.30 -0.35 2.54
C ASP A 302 -18.71 0.84 3.33
N LEU A 303 -17.39 1.05 3.27
CA LEU A 303 -16.74 2.25 3.80
C LEU A 303 -17.16 3.52 3.04
N LEU A 304 -17.12 3.51 1.71
CA LEU A 304 -17.48 4.66 0.86
C LEU A 304 -18.95 5.04 1.05
N ALA A 305 -19.83 4.07 1.26
CA ALA A 305 -21.25 4.31 1.58
C ALA A 305 -21.47 5.03 2.92
N LEU A 306 -20.52 4.96 3.85
CA LEU A 306 -20.55 5.64 5.15
C LEU A 306 -19.87 7.02 5.15
N ILE A 307 -19.13 7.37 4.08
CA ILE A 307 -18.46 8.67 3.92
C ILE A 307 -19.35 9.61 3.09
N PRO A 308 -19.53 10.88 3.48
CA PRO A 308 -20.29 11.85 2.69
C PRO A 308 -19.76 12.02 1.26
N LYS A 309 -20.65 12.16 0.26
CA LYS A 309 -20.29 12.12 -1.17
C LYS A 309 -19.35 13.27 -1.58
N GLU A 310 -19.48 14.42 -0.96
CA GLU A 310 -18.61 15.59 -1.13
C GLU A 310 -17.14 15.32 -0.74
N HIS A 311 -16.87 14.24 -0.02
CA HIS A 311 -15.52 13.81 0.36
C HIS A 311 -14.95 12.71 -0.54
N HIS A 312 -15.77 12.06 -1.38
CA HIS A 312 -15.36 10.90 -2.20
C HIS A 312 -14.20 11.23 -3.14
N ALA A 313 -14.17 12.44 -3.71
CA ALA A 313 -13.07 12.89 -4.58
C ALA A 313 -11.69 12.94 -3.88
N ARG A 314 -11.67 13.01 -2.54
CA ARG A 314 -10.46 12.96 -1.69
C ARG A 314 -10.31 11.63 -0.93
N ILE A 315 -10.97 10.55 -1.36
CA ILE A 315 -10.66 9.19 -0.91
C ILE A 315 -10.04 8.42 -2.06
N GLY A 316 -8.86 7.85 -1.83
CA GLY A 316 -8.15 6.98 -2.76
C GLY A 316 -8.06 5.55 -2.27
N ILE A 317 -7.70 4.63 -3.16
CA ILE A 317 -7.34 3.26 -2.85
C ILE A 317 -6.01 2.91 -3.54
N CYS A 318 -5.16 2.17 -2.83
CA CYS A 318 -3.94 1.54 -3.34
C CYS A 318 -4.20 0.04 -3.51
N ILE A 319 -3.87 -0.51 -4.68
CA ILE A 319 -3.87 -1.95 -4.89
C ILE A 319 -2.45 -2.46 -4.63
N ASP A 320 -2.27 -3.20 -3.54
CA ASP A 320 -1.09 -4.03 -3.33
C ASP A 320 -1.32 -5.40 -3.97
N THR A 321 -0.40 -5.80 -4.86
CA THR A 321 -0.51 -7.06 -5.62
C THR A 321 -0.34 -8.28 -4.73
N CYS A 322 0.58 -8.27 -3.76
CA CYS A 322 0.82 -9.38 -2.84
C CYS A 322 -0.37 -9.58 -1.89
N HIS A 323 -0.94 -8.50 -1.36
CA HIS A 323 -2.05 -8.51 -0.43
C HIS A 323 -3.33 -8.96 -1.11
N SER A 324 -3.64 -8.42 -2.30
CA SER A 324 -4.81 -8.84 -3.09
C SER A 324 -4.74 -10.34 -3.44
N PHE A 325 -3.56 -10.82 -3.84
CA PHE A 325 -3.30 -12.23 -4.09
C PHE A 325 -3.40 -13.09 -2.82
N ALA A 326 -2.83 -12.64 -1.70
CA ALA A 326 -2.90 -13.33 -0.42
C ALA A 326 -4.32 -13.35 0.18
N ALA A 327 -5.17 -12.37 -0.15
CA ALA A 327 -6.59 -12.34 0.20
C ALA A 327 -7.41 -13.35 -0.63
N GLY A 328 -7.04 -13.59 -1.88
CA GLY A 328 -7.59 -14.65 -2.73
C GLY A 328 -7.74 -14.30 -4.21
N TYR A 329 -7.58 -13.03 -4.59
CA TYR A 329 -7.75 -12.57 -5.97
C TYR A 329 -6.69 -13.17 -6.90
N ASP A 330 -7.08 -13.50 -8.12
CA ASP A 330 -6.15 -13.94 -9.17
C ASP A 330 -5.74 -12.75 -10.01
N LEU A 331 -4.47 -12.37 -9.95
CA LEU A 331 -3.87 -11.31 -10.75
C LEU A 331 -2.97 -11.85 -11.88
N VAL A 332 -2.84 -13.18 -11.98
CA VAL A 332 -1.90 -13.87 -12.85
C VAL A 332 -2.56 -14.21 -14.18
N SER A 333 -3.72 -14.88 -14.14
CA SER A 333 -4.46 -15.20 -15.38
C SER A 333 -5.11 -13.96 -15.99
N PRO A 334 -5.22 -13.86 -17.33
CA PRO A 334 -5.93 -12.77 -17.98
C PRO A 334 -7.39 -12.65 -17.51
N GLU A 335 -8.07 -13.79 -17.37
CA GLU A 335 -9.46 -13.86 -16.93
C GLU A 335 -9.61 -13.44 -15.47
N GLY A 336 -8.70 -13.87 -14.60
CA GLY A 336 -8.65 -13.50 -13.19
C GLY A 336 -8.39 -12.00 -13.00
N PHE A 337 -7.39 -11.47 -13.69
CA PHE A 337 -7.04 -10.05 -13.64
C PHE A 337 -8.18 -9.17 -14.14
N GLN A 338 -8.84 -9.53 -15.25
CA GLN A 338 -10.01 -8.80 -15.73
C GLN A 338 -11.22 -8.94 -14.78
N ALA A 339 -11.43 -10.10 -14.16
CA ALA A 339 -12.48 -10.29 -13.15
C ALA A 339 -12.24 -9.41 -11.91
N PHE A 340 -11.00 -9.35 -11.40
CA PHE A 340 -10.61 -8.48 -10.30
C PHE A 340 -10.80 -7.00 -10.64
N MET A 341 -10.34 -6.57 -11.82
CA MET A 341 -10.51 -5.19 -12.28
C MET A 341 -11.98 -4.81 -12.52
N LYS A 342 -12.83 -5.77 -12.91
CA LYS A 342 -14.27 -5.58 -12.99
C LYS A 342 -14.91 -5.48 -11.61
N GLU A 343 -14.53 -6.34 -10.65
CA GLU A 343 -15.02 -6.27 -9.27
C GLU A 343 -14.64 -4.94 -8.60
N PHE A 344 -13.42 -4.43 -8.86
CA PHE A 344 -13.00 -3.11 -8.41
C PHE A 344 -13.89 -2.00 -8.99
N GLU A 345 -14.16 -2.02 -10.30
CA GLU A 345 -15.08 -1.05 -10.93
C GLU A 345 -16.51 -1.15 -10.36
N ASP A 346 -17.06 -2.36 -10.24
CA ASP A 346 -18.44 -2.60 -9.77
C ASP A 346 -18.64 -2.21 -8.28
N MET A 347 -17.63 -2.43 -7.43
CA MET A 347 -17.73 -2.22 -5.98
C MET A 347 -17.28 -0.82 -5.53
N ILE A 348 -16.31 -0.24 -6.22
CA ILE A 348 -15.60 0.99 -5.81
C ILE A 348 -15.68 2.05 -6.92
N GLY A 349 -15.36 1.65 -8.14
CA GLY A 349 -15.18 2.53 -9.29
C GLY A 349 -13.73 3.02 -9.44
N ILE A 350 -13.20 2.94 -10.66
CA ILE A 350 -11.80 3.23 -11.00
C ILE A 350 -11.38 4.66 -10.63
N GLN A 351 -12.32 5.60 -10.50
CA GLN A 351 -12.06 6.97 -10.07
C GLN A 351 -11.44 7.07 -8.66
N HIS A 352 -11.51 6.02 -7.83
CA HIS A 352 -10.83 5.97 -6.53
C HIS A 352 -9.42 5.36 -6.59
N LEU A 353 -9.01 4.71 -7.67
CA LEU A 353 -7.66 4.18 -7.76
C LEU A 353 -6.65 5.34 -7.78
N ARG A 354 -5.63 5.27 -6.91
CA ARG A 354 -4.63 6.33 -6.75
C ARG A 354 -3.19 5.85 -6.72
N ALA A 355 -2.95 4.57 -6.50
CA ALA A 355 -1.61 3.98 -6.43
C ALA A 355 -1.65 2.47 -6.64
N LEU A 356 -0.47 1.89 -6.88
CA LEU A 356 -0.23 0.46 -6.68
C LEU A 356 1.01 0.25 -5.82
N HIS A 357 1.01 -0.82 -5.03
CA HIS A 357 2.22 -1.43 -4.50
C HIS A 357 2.51 -2.70 -5.30
N LEU A 358 3.73 -2.78 -5.84
CA LEU A 358 4.18 -3.85 -6.73
C LEU A 358 5.03 -4.84 -5.95
N ASN A 359 4.37 -5.84 -5.39
CA ASN A 359 4.96 -6.84 -4.53
C ASN A 359 4.59 -8.24 -5.03
N ASP A 360 5.58 -9.07 -5.32
CA ASP A 360 5.33 -10.51 -5.53
C ASP A 360 5.10 -11.18 -4.16
N SER A 361 4.56 -12.39 -4.11
CA SER A 361 4.23 -13.06 -2.85
C SER A 361 5.09 -14.29 -2.60
N LYS A 362 5.75 -14.36 -1.45
CA LYS A 362 6.40 -15.61 -0.98
C LYS A 362 5.37 -16.67 -0.58
N ALA A 363 4.08 -16.35 -0.49
CA ALA A 363 3.04 -17.26 -0.05
C ALA A 363 2.02 -17.53 -1.17
N PRO A 364 1.35 -18.69 -1.19
CA PRO A 364 0.36 -19.00 -2.23
C PRO A 364 -0.90 -18.14 -2.11
N ARG A 365 -1.67 -18.07 -3.21
CA ARG A 365 -2.95 -17.35 -3.30
C ARG A 365 -3.90 -17.74 -2.17
N GLY A 366 -4.59 -16.75 -1.59
CA GLY A 366 -5.54 -16.98 -0.49
C GLY A 366 -4.91 -17.41 0.85
N SER A 367 -3.58 -17.36 1.00
CA SER A 367 -2.90 -17.80 2.22
C SER A 367 -3.09 -16.89 3.45
N LYS A 368 -3.60 -15.66 3.23
CA LYS A 368 -3.76 -14.62 4.25
C LYS A 368 -2.47 -14.32 5.02
N ARG A 369 -1.38 -14.21 4.25
CA ARG A 369 -0.02 -13.88 4.69
C ARG A 369 0.53 -12.75 3.81
N ASP A 370 0.69 -11.58 4.39
CA ASP A 370 1.60 -10.54 3.91
C ASP A 370 3.05 -11.07 4.05
N LEU A 371 3.68 -11.36 2.90
CA LEU A 371 5.08 -11.80 2.79
C LEU A 371 5.62 -11.48 1.38
N HIS A 372 6.18 -10.28 1.20
CA HIS A 372 6.65 -9.82 -0.12
C HIS A 372 7.84 -10.62 -0.65
N ALA A 373 7.86 -10.88 -1.96
CA ALA A 373 8.94 -11.46 -2.75
C ALA A 373 9.40 -10.47 -3.83
N ASN A 374 10.56 -10.73 -4.44
CA ASN A 374 11.06 -9.96 -5.56
C ASN A 374 10.28 -10.28 -6.85
N ILE A 375 10.19 -9.32 -7.77
CA ILE A 375 9.35 -9.38 -8.97
C ILE A 375 9.68 -10.65 -9.79
N GLY A 376 8.67 -11.51 -10.01
CA GLY A 376 8.79 -12.76 -10.78
C GLY A 376 9.31 -13.96 -10.00
N THR A 377 9.78 -13.78 -8.76
CA THR A 377 10.34 -14.85 -7.92
C THR A 377 9.28 -15.54 -7.04
N GLY A 378 8.15 -14.90 -6.78
CA GLY A 378 7.11 -15.41 -5.91
C GLY A 378 6.00 -16.17 -6.64
N PHE A 379 4.88 -16.35 -5.95
CA PHE A 379 3.70 -17.08 -6.44
C PHE A 379 2.82 -16.27 -7.39
N LEU A 380 3.02 -14.95 -7.52
CA LEU A 380 2.40 -14.17 -8.60
C LEU A 380 3.13 -14.39 -9.92
N GLY A 381 4.47 -14.44 -9.88
CA GLY A 381 5.29 -14.64 -11.07
C GLY A 381 5.29 -13.44 -12.02
N LEU A 382 6.06 -13.53 -13.10
CA LEU A 382 6.31 -12.39 -13.99
C LEU A 382 5.04 -11.96 -14.75
N ARG A 383 4.20 -12.92 -15.15
CA ARG A 383 2.92 -12.68 -15.84
C ARG A 383 1.99 -11.68 -15.16
N ALA A 384 1.91 -11.68 -13.83
CA ALA A 384 1.06 -10.73 -13.10
C ALA A 384 1.54 -9.29 -13.26
N PHE A 385 2.86 -9.06 -13.23
CA PHE A 385 3.45 -7.75 -13.44
C PHE A 385 3.37 -7.30 -14.90
N HIS A 386 3.39 -8.24 -15.86
CA HIS A 386 3.09 -7.93 -17.25
C HIS A 386 1.66 -7.39 -17.41
N ASN A 387 0.65 -8.02 -16.77
CA ASN A 387 -0.73 -7.53 -16.76
C ASN A 387 -0.81 -6.09 -16.22
N VAL A 388 -0.15 -5.82 -15.09
CA VAL A 388 -0.10 -4.50 -14.46
C VAL A 388 0.58 -3.45 -15.34
N MET A 389 1.77 -3.74 -15.87
CA MET A 389 2.56 -2.79 -16.66
C MET A 389 1.96 -2.50 -18.05
N ASN A 390 0.93 -3.24 -18.47
CA ASN A 390 0.21 -3.07 -19.73
C ASN A 390 -1.28 -2.70 -19.55
N GLU A 391 -1.73 -2.38 -18.34
CA GLU A 391 -3.11 -1.97 -18.05
C GLU A 391 -3.29 -0.43 -18.17
N PRO A 392 -4.01 0.08 -19.18
CA PRO A 392 -4.12 1.53 -19.41
C PRO A 392 -4.76 2.31 -18.26
N ARG A 393 -5.59 1.67 -17.42
CA ARG A 393 -6.19 2.29 -16.23
C ARG A 393 -5.17 2.64 -15.14
N PHE A 394 -3.93 2.13 -15.22
CA PHE A 394 -2.86 2.40 -14.26
C PHE A 394 -1.86 3.47 -14.74
N GLU A 395 -2.09 4.09 -15.89
CA GLU A 395 -1.23 5.17 -16.38
C GLU A 395 -1.36 6.44 -15.51
N GLY A 396 -0.24 7.10 -15.22
CA GLY A 396 -0.22 8.36 -14.49
C GLY A 396 -0.45 8.29 -12.96
N ILE A 397 -0.43 7.09 -12.37
CA ILE A 397 -0.44 6.87 -10.91
C ILE A 397 0.89 6.24 -10.42
N PRO A 398 1.32 6.51 -9.17
CA PRO A 398 2.53 5.93 -8.61
C PRO A 398 2.43 4.43 -8.40
N MET A 399 3.51 3.72 -8.74
CA MET A 399 3.68 2.29 -8.56
C MET A 399 4.93 2.04 -7.71
N ILE A 400 4.77 1.47 -6.52
CA ILE A 400 5.81 1.43 -5.49
C ILE A 400 6.23 -0.01 -5.20
N LEU A 401 7.51 -0.33 -5.39
CA LEU A 401 8.14 -1.56 -4.89
C LEU A 401 8.32 -1.48 -3.36
N GLU A 402 7.85 -2.50 -2.65
CA GLU A 402 8.17 -2.76 -1.24
C GLU A 402 8.80 -4.15 -1.07
N THR A 403 9.48 -4.58 -2.13
CA THR A 403 10.17 -5.86 -2.25
C THR A 403 11.39 -5.91 -1.32
N PRO A 404 11.79 -7.11 -0.85
CA PRO A 404 12.91 -7.27 0.06
C PRO A 404 14.25 -7.01 -0.65
N ILE A 405 15.13 -6.25 0.00
CA ILE A 405 16.48 -5.91 -0.51
C ILE A 405 17.65 -6.41 0.37
N GLY A 406 17.35 -7.11 1.48
CA GLY A 406 18.38 -7.53 2.43
C GLY A 406 19.20 -8.73 1.95
N ARG A 407 20.52 -8.55 1.80
CA ARG A 407 21.48 -9.62 1.46
C ARG A 407 22.44 -9.93 2.62
N PRO A 408 23.06 -11.13 2.67
CA PRO A 408 24.14 -11.40 3.62
C PRO A 408 25.32 -10.42 3.44
N PRO A 409 26.05 -10.06 4.53
CA PRO A 409 27.23 -9.23 4.42
C PRO A 409 28.31 -9.96 3.60
N SER A 410 28.94 -9.26 2.65
CA SER A 410 30.04 -9.84 1.86
C SER A 410 31.25 -10.10 2.74
N THR A 411 31.72 -11.35 2.80
CA THR A 411 32.90 -11.78 3.57
C THR A 411 34.22 -11.41 2.88
N SER A 412 34.32 -10.19 2.34
CA SER A 412 35.55 -9.67 1.74
C SER A 412 36.45 -9.11 2.83
N LYS A 413 37.25 -9.97 3.45
CA LYS A 413 38.46 -9.51 4.14
C LYS A 413 39.37 -8.86 3.08
N VAL A 414 39.48 -7.54 3.11
CA VAL A 414 40.50 -6.83 2.35
C VAL A 414 41.86 -7.22 2.94
N ILE A 415 42.51 -8.19 2.30
CA ILE A 415 43.94 -8.43 2.50
C ILE A 415 44.65 -7.25 1.79
N PRO A 416 45.51 -6.47 2.48
CA PRO A 416 46.27 -5.43 1.82
C PRO A 416 47.20 -6.05 0.78
N SER A 417 47.03 -5.71 -0.49
CA SER A 417 47.88 -6.22 -1.57
C SER A 417 49.25 -5.54 -1.54
N THR A 418 50.23 -6.18 -0.89
CA THR A 418 51.64 -5.85 -1.11
C THR A 418 52.15 -6.54 -2.36
N THR A 419 52.32 -5.73 -3.42
CA THR A 419 53.32 -5.88 -4.49
C THR A 419 53.52 -7.25 -5.14
N VAL A 420 53.06 -7.35 -6.39
CA VAL A 420 53.58 -8.25 -7.42
C VAL A 420 55.11 -8.24 -7.51
N ASN A 421 55.66 -9.42 -7.79
CA ASN A 421 56.83 -9.61 -8.65
C ASN A 421 56.58 -10.85 -9.53
N GLU A 422 57.27 -10.90 -10.66
CA GLU A 422 56.91 -11.66 -11.87
C GLU A 422 57.40 -13.14 -11.92
N PRO A 423 57.07 -13.94 -12.96
CA PRO A 423 56.93 -15.39 -12.85
C PRO A 423 58.21 -16.20 -13.13
N GLY A 424 58.14 -17.49 -12.80
CA GLY A 424 59.01 -18.54 -13.33
C GLY A 424 58.15 -19.71 -13.82
N GLU A 425 58.51 -20.26 -14.97
CA GLU A 425 57.99 -21.52 -15.51
C GLU A 425 58.56 -22.72 -14.73
N ASP A 426 57.92 -23.90 -14.82
CA ASP A 426 58.56 -25.23 -15.02
C ASP A 426 57.61 -26.41 -14.68
N ASP A 427 57.23 -27.13 -15.74
CA ASP A 427 57.12 -28.59 -15.94
C ASP A 427 56.40 -29.61 -14.98
N TYR A 428 55.96 -30.69 -15.67
CA TYR A 428 55.34 -31.97 -15.26
C TYR A 428 55.63 -32.51 -13.83
N ASN A 429 54.71 -33.20 -13.15
CA ASN A 429 54.39 -34.61 -13.46
C ASN A 429 53.14 -35.21 -12.77
N GLU A 430 52.83 -36.44 -13.20
CA GLU A 430 51.78 -37.36 -12.72
C GLU A 430 52.14 -38.08 -11.38
N GLU A 431 51.36 -39.10 -11.03
CA GLU A 431 51.39 -39.94 -9.80
C GLU A 431 50.69 -39.31 -8.58
N GLY A 432 49.69 -39.93 -7.93
CA GLY A 432 49.19 -41.31 -8.03
C GLY A 432 49.63 -42.13 -6.82
N ASN A 433 48.92 -42.02 -5.70
CA ASN A 433 48.98 -43.05 -4.67
C ASN A 433 47.69 -43.13 -3.85
N ASP A 434 47.12 -44.33 -3.80
CA ASP A 434 46.07 -44.70 -2.85
C ASP A 434 46.69 -44.92 -1.46
N ASP A 435 46.01 -44.52 -0.38
CA ASP A 435 46.35 -45.07 0.94
C ASP A 435 45.11 -45.21 1.85
N GLU A 436 44.77 -46.47 2.15
CA GLU A 436 43.57 -46.89 2.86
C GLU A 436 43.81 -46.98 4.38
N ILE A 437 43.32 -46.00 5.17
CA ILE A 437 43.44 -46.05 6.64
C ILE A 437 42.08 -46.07 7.36
N LYS A 438 41.53 -47.28 7.42
CA LYS A 438 40.94 -47.97 8.59
C LYS A 438 40.06 -47.17 9.57
N LEU A 439 38.76 -47.49 9.55
CA LEU A 439 37.79 -47.17 10.61
C LEU A 439 38.26 -47.65 12.00
N LYS A 440 38.16 -46.77 13.00
CA LYS A 440 37.95 -47.17 14.42
C LYS A 440 36.68 -46.51 14.97
N LYS A 441 35.70 -47.34 15.32
CA LYS A 441 34.44 -46.92 15.98
C LYS A 441 34.67 -46.77 17.49
N THR A 442 34.42 -45.59 18.07
CA THR A 442 34.23 -45.44 19.52
C THR A 442 33.20 -44.35 19.88
N ALA A 443 32.39 -44.69 20.91
CA ALA A 443 31.63 -43.80 21.80
C ALA A 443 30.64 -42.77 21.22
N LYS A 444 29.33 -43.08 21.35
CA LYS A 444 28.23 -42.09 21.33
C LYS A 444 28.50 -40.97 22.35
N LYS A 445 28.63 -39.72 21.89
CA LYS A 445 28.52 -38.52 22.75
C LYS A 445 27.21 -37.79 22.40
N LYS A 446 26.41 -37.46 23.43
CA LYS A 446 25.08 -36.85 23.27
C LYS A 446 25.19 -35.54 22.47
N GLN A 447 24.41 -35.41 21.39
CA GLN A 447 24.28 -34.13 20.69
C GLN A 447 23.66 -33.10 21.62
N ALA A 448 24.41 -32.05 21.94
CA ALA A 448 23.83 -30.85 22.53
C ALA A 448 22.84 -30.22 21.50
N LYS A 449 21.68 -29.75 21.98
CA LYS A 449 20.75 -29.01 21.13
C LYS A 449 21.48 -27.82 20.52
N LYS A 450 21.46 -27.68 19.19
CA LYS A 450 21.90 -26.44 18.52
C LYS A 450 21.14 -25.27 19.17
N PRO A 451 21.82 -24.19 19.59
CA PRO A 451 21.12 -22.97 19.98
C PRO A 451 20.32 -22.44 18.78
N ALA A 452 19.26 -21.68 19.06
CA ALA A 452 18.49 -21.04 18.00
C ALA A 452 19.43 -20.23 17.10
N THR A 453 19.33 -20.44 15.79
CA THR A 453 20.15 -19.75 14.78
C THR A 453 20.07 -18.24 15.00
N ALA A 454 21.19 -17.63 15.38
CA ALA A 454 21.32 -16.18 15.30
C ALA A 454 20.98 -15.76 13.87
N LYS A 455 20.03 -14.83 13.71
CA LYS A 455 19.75 -14.27 12.38
C LYS A 455 21.02 -13.55 11.93
N THR A 456 21.61 -13.97 10.82
CA THR A 456 22.62 -13.18 10.13
C THR A 456 22.04 -11.80 9.87
N GLU A 457 22.74 -10.76 10.32
CA GLU A 457 22.36 -9.37 10.05
C GLU A 457 22.49 -9.14 8.54
N LEU A 458 21.39 -8.75 7.90
CA LEU A 458 21.36 -8.47 6.46
C LEU A 458 21.73 -7.01 6.22
N VAL A 459 22.42 -6.74 5.11
CA VAL A 459 22.70 -5.39 4.62
C VAL A 459 21.79 -5.13 3.43
N ASP A 460 21.22 -3.93 3.34
CA ASP A 460 20.36 -3.52 2.24
C ASP A 460 21.15 -3.40 0.93
N ASP A 461 20.58 -3.92 -0.16
CA ASP A 461 21.11 -3.84 -1.52
C ASP A 461 20.13 -3.10 -2.44
N PHE A 462 20.28 -1.78 -2.53
CA PHE A 462 19.43 -0.92 -3.37
C PHE A 462 19.54 -1.22 -4.87
N SER A 463 20.54 -2.01 -5.32
CA SER A 463 20.61 -2.46 -6.71
C SER A 463 19.49 -3.45 -7.07
N VAL A 464 18.86 -4.08 -6.08
CA VAL A 464 17.65 -4.91 -6.29
C VAL A 464 16.51 -4.07 -6.87
N TRP A 465 16.18 -2.93 -6.25
CA TRP A 465 15.13 -2.05 -6.76
C TRP A 465 15.49 -1.42 -8.11
N ALA A 466 16.75 -1.04 -8.33
CA ALA A 466 17.19 -0.54 -9.64
C ALA A 466 16.96 -1.57 -10.78
N ARG A 467 17.25 -2.86 -10.51
CA ARG A 467 16.95 -3.97 -11.44
C ARG A 467 15.45 -4.23 -11.59
N GLU A 468 14.67 -4.17 -10.51
CA GLU A 468 13.21 -4.41 -10.57
C GLU A 468 12.46 -3.27 -11.29
N ILE A 469 12.90 -2.02 -11.15
CA ILE A 469 12.38 -0.89 -11.93
C ILE A 469 12.65 -1.11 -13.42
N GLU A 470 13.90 -1.48 -13.78
CA GLU A 470 14.26 -1.81 -15.17
C GLU A 470 13.46 -2.99 -15.73
N LEU A 471 13.30 -4.05 -14.94
CA LEU A 471 12.50 -5.22 -15.27
C LEU A 471 11.06 -4.82 -15.60
N LEU A 472 10.40 -4.08 -14.69
CA LEU A 472 9.01 -3.64 -14.86
C LEU A 472 8.84 -2.73 -16.08
N GLU A 473 9.74 -1.76 -16.28
CA GLU A 473 9.74 -0.92 -17.47
C GLU A 473 9.89 -1.74 -18.77
N SER A 474 10.71 -2.81 -18.75
CA SER A 474 10.92 -3.67 -19.91
C SER A 474 9.70 -4.50 -20.32
N LEU A 475 8.75 -4.74 -19.40
CA LEU A 475 7.51 -5.49 -19.66
C LEU A 475 6.48 -4.69 -20.47
N ILE A 476 6.62 -3.36 -20.57
CA ILE A 476 5.72 -2.48 -21.29
C ILE A 476 5.78 -2.82 -22.80
N GLY A 477 4.70 -3.33 -23.36
CA GLY A 477 4.61 -3.76 -24.75
C GLY A 477 5.38 -5.04 -25.08
N MET A 478 5.92 -5.77 -24.08
CA MET A 478 6.60 -7.05 -24.33
C MET A 478 5.59 -8.11 -24.76
N ASP A 479 5.91 -8.86 -25.82
CA ASP A 479 5.13 -10.04 -26.20
C ASP A 479 5.44 -11.23 -25.28
N LEU A 480 4.39 -11.91 -24.84
CA LEU A 480 4.41 -13.00 -23.87
C LEU A 480 4.96 -14.30 -24.48
N GLU A 481 4.68 -14.51 -25.76
CA GLU A 481 5.17 -15.67 -26.51
C GLU A 481 6.60 -15.43 -27.04
N SER A 482 7.18 -14.26 -26.77
CA SER A 482 8.56 -13.97 -27.17
C SER A 482 9.56 -14.80 -26.36
N PRO A 483 10.65 -15.30 -26.97
CA PRO A 483 11.69 -16.03 -26.25
C PRO A 483 12.22 -15.25 -25.04
N LYS A 484 12.36 -13.92 -25.18
CA LYS A 484 12.80 -13.02 -24.11
C LYS A 484 11.90 -13.06 -22.88
N PHE A 485 10.57 -13.05 -23.05
CA PHE A 485 9.65 -13.12 -21.91
C PHE A 485 9.73 -14.50 -21.24
N LEU A 486 9.70 -15.57 -22.04
CA LEU A 486 9.72 -16.95 -21.56
C LEU A 486 11.02 -17.30 -20.81
N GLU A 487 12.17 -16.87 -21.32
CA GLU A 487 13.48 -17.03 -20.64
C GLU A 487 13.53 -16.29 -19.31
N LEU A 488 13.02 -15.05 -19.27
CA LEU A 488 13.01 -14.19 -18.09
C LEU A 488 12.06 -14.72 -17.00
N GLU A 489 10.86 -15.15 -17.39
CA GLU A 489 9.91 -15.79 -16.49
C GLU A 489 10.46 -17.12 -15.93
N ALA A 490 11.06 -17.95 -16.78
CA ALA A 490 11.68 -19.21 -16.36
C ALA A 490 12.85 -18.97 -15.38
N ALA A 491 13.72 -17.98 -15.64
CA ALA A 491 14.85 -17.65 -14.79
C ALA A 491 14.42 -17.14 -13.40
N LEU A 492 13.53 -16.14 -13.34
CA LEU A 492 13.02 -15.58 -12.08
C LEU A 492 12.20 -16.62 -11.28
N SER A 493 11.39 -17.42 -11.99
CA SER A 493 10.68 -18.54 -11.38
C SER A 493 11.65 -19.57 -10.80
N GLN A 494 12.76 -19.86 -11.48
CA GLN A 494 13.78 -20.78 -10.96
C GLN A 494 14.50 -20.22 -9.73
N GLU A 495 14.89 -18.94 -9.74
CA GLU A 495 15.53 -18.24 -8.62
C GLU A 495 14.68 -18.34 -7.33
N GLY A 496 13.38 -18.06 -7.45
CA GLY A 496 12.47 -18.08 -6.31
C GLY A 496 12.03 -19.47 -5.82
N ARG A 497 12.37 -20.56 -6.55
CA ARG A 497 11.79 -21.91 -6.32
C ARG A 497 11.93 -22.39 -4.87
N GLU A 498 13.14 -22.36 -4.31
CA GLU A 498 13.40 -22.82 -2.93
C GLU A 498 12.56 -22.06 -1.90
N THR A 499 12.43 -20.74 -2.09
CA THR A 499 11.60 -19.88 -1.23
C THR A 499 10.13 -20.29 -1.33
N ARG A 500 9.60 -20.49 -2.54
CA ARG A 500 8.22 -20.91 -2.75
C ARG A 500 7.94 -22.28 -2.14
N ASP A 501 8.80 -23.28 -2.36
CA ASP A 501 8.65 -24.62 -1.81
C ASP A 501 8.61 -24.61 -0.28
N LYS A 502 9.54 -23.90 0.36
CA LYS A 502 9.61 -23.70 1.81
C LYS A 502 8.35 -23.03 2.37
N HIS A 503 7.83 -22.00 1.71
CA HIS A 503 6.63 -21.31 2.15
C HIS A 503 5.35 -22.11 1.88
N MET A 504 5.32 -22.91 0.80
CA MET A 504 4.23 -23.87 0.53
C MET A 504 4.17 -24.97 1.59
N GLU A 505 5.32 -25.51 2.00
CA GLU A 505 5.39 -26.51 3.07
C GLU A 505 4.88 -25.96 4.41
N GLN A 506 5.28 -24.73 4.77
CA GLN A 506 4.72 -24.03 5.93
C GLN A 506 3.20 -23.82 5.83
N TYR A 507 2.70 -23.49 4.64
CA TYR A 507 1.28 -23.27 4.41
C TYR A 507 0.47 -24.57 4.54
N LYS A 508 0.92 -25.66 3.92
CA LYS A 508 0.32 -27.01 4.09
C LYS A 508 0.27 -27.42 5.56
N LYS A 509 1.39 -27.29 6.29
CA LYS A 509 1.47 -27.55 7.73
C LYS A 509 0.48 -26.71 8.56
N LYS A 510 0.21 -25.46 8.16
CA LYS A 510 -0.79 -24.59 8.79
C LYS A 510 -2.22 -25.09 8.51
N LEU A 511 -2.55 -25.40 7.26
CA LEU A 511 -3.88 -25.94 6.89
C LEU A 511 -4.19 -27.23 7.65
N GLU A 512 -3.28 -28.21 7.64
CA GLU A 512 -3.44 -29.45 8.41
C GLU A 512 -3.67 -29.18 9.91
N ALA A 513 -2.98 -28.19 10.48
CA ALA A 513 -3.13 -27.84 11.89
C ALA A 513 -4.48 -27.15 12.18
N GLU A 514 -5.04 -26.42 11.22
CA GLU A 514 -6.37 -25.80 11.30
C GLU A 514 -7.47 -26.85 11.13
N GLU A 515 -7.36 -27.77 10.17
CA GLU A 515 -8.24 -28.93 10.02
C GLU A 515 -8.27 -29.80 11.29
N LYS A 516 -7.08 -30.15 11.83
CA LYS A 516 -6.95 -30.91 13.08
C LYS A 516 -7.55 -30.17 14.29
N LYS A 517 -7.58 -28.83 14.29
CA LYS A 517 -8.28 -28.03 15.32
C LYS A 517 -9.79 -28.04 15.10
N GLN A 518 -10.27 -27.87 13.86
CA GLN A 518 -11.69 -27.89 13.53
C GLN A 518 -12.33 -29.25 13.85
N ALA A 519 -11.69 -30.35 13.45
CA ALA A 519 -12.15 -31.71 13.77
C ALA A 519 -12.26 -31.95 15.30
N LYS A 520 -11.26 -31.49 16.08
CA LYS A 520 -11.30 -31.55 17.55
C LYS A 520 -12.38 -30.63 18.16
N GLY A 521 -12.64 -29.48 17.55
CA GLY A 521 -13.71 -28.57 17.95
C GLY A 521 -15.11 -29.17 17.73
N GLN A 522 -15.34 -29.76 16.55
CA GLN A 522 -16.58 -30.46 16.21
C GLN A 522 -16.82 -31.68 17.12
N GLY A 523 -15.77 -32.45 17.44
CA GLY A 523 -15.86 -33.55 18.41
C GLY A 523 -16.26 -33.09 19.82
N LYS A 524 -15.74 -31.94 20.27
CA LYS A 524 -16.16 -31.30 21.54
C LYS A 524 -17.59 -30.74 21.50
N GLN A 525 -18.04 -30.20 20.37
CA GLN A 525 -19.45 -29.77 20.23
C GLN A 525 -20.41 -30.96 20.24
N LYS A 526 -20.11 -32.06 19.52
CA LYS A 526 -20.93 -33.29 19.54
C LYS A 526 -21.06 -33.85 20.96
N THR A 527 -19.94 -34.02 21.67
CA THR A 527 -19.98 -34.51 23.06
C THR A 527 -20.71 -33.57 24.03
N LEU A 528 -20.61 -32.24 23.86
CA LEU A 528 -21.41 -31.30 24.66
C LEU A 528 -22.92 -31.42 24.37
N MET A 529 -23.30 -31.60 23.10
CA MET A 529 -24.70 -31.79 22.68
C MET A 529 -25.27 -33.12 23.18
N GLU A 530 -24.47 -34.19 23.20
CA GLU A 530 -24.81 -35.50 23.77
C GLU A 530 -25.01 -35.40 25.29
N MET A 531 -24.10 -34.73 26.01
CA MET A 531 -24.25 -34.49 27.46
C MET A 531 -25.52 -33.69 27.78
N MET A 532 -25.81 -32.62 27.03
CA MET A 532 -27.04 -31.84 27.22
C MET A 532 -28.32 -32.62 26.86
N SER A 533 -28.24 -33.55 25.90
CA SER A 533 -29.35 -34.43 25.53
C SER A 533 -29.64 -35.47 26.62
N ASN A 534 -28.61 -36.11 27.16
CA ASN A 534 -28.74 -37.05 28.27
C ASN A 534 -29.28 -36.41 29.56
N SER A 535 -29.00 -35.12 29.80
CA SER A 535 -29.59 -34.37 30.93
C SER A 535 -31.11 -34.16 30.80
N LYS A 536 -31.69 -34.17 29.60
CA LYS A 536 -33.15 -34.06 29.41
C LYS A 536 -33.88 -35.40 29.62
N ALA A 537 -33.23 -36.53 29.36
CA ALA A 537 -33.81 -37.86 29.58
C ALA A 537 -34.07 -38.16 31.08
N LYS A 538 -33.21 -37.66 31.98
CA LYS A 538 -33.28 -37.95 33.42
C LYS A 538 -34.40 -37.23 34.20
N LYS A 539 -35.16 -36.31 33.58
CA LYS A 539 -36.21 -35.51 34.25
C LYS A 539 -37.66 -36.02 34.07
N LYS A 540 -37.86 -37.21 33.48
CA LYS A 540 -39.20 -37.74 33.15
C LYS A 540 -39.54 -39.11 33.77
N ALA A 541 -38.80 -39.53 34.80
CA ALA A 541 -38.90 -40.87 35.38
C ALA A 541 -39.03 -40.90 36.92
N THR A 542 -39.73 -39.93 37.53
CA THR A 542 -40.12 -39.97 38.96
C THR A 542 -41.39 -39.14 39.22
N LYS A 543 -42.57 -39.74 38.98
CA LYS A 543 -43.81 -39.34 39.70
C LYS A 543 -44.88 -40.44 39.64
N LYS A 544 -44.95 -41.28 40.68
CA LYS A 544 -46.13 -42.12 41.01
C LYS A 544 -46.10 -42.50 42.49
N SER A 545 -47.15 -42.13 43.23
CA SER A 545 -47.38 -42.37 44.69
C SER A 545 -46.30 -41.79 45.63
N ARG A 546 -46.62 -41.39 46.87
CA ARG A 546 -47.86 -41.47 47.65
C ARG A 546 -47.94 -40.28 48.63
N ASP A 547 -49.11 -40.08 49.21
CA ASP A 547 -49.44 -39.06 50.21
C ASP A 547 -48.73 -39.30 51.56
N ASP A 548 -48.38 -38.24 52.30
CA ASP A 548 -48.77 -38.07 53.72
C ASP A 548 -48.49 -36.66 54.28
N GLU A 549 -49.04 -36.41 55.48
CA GLU A 549 -48.93 -35.30 56.47
C GLU A 549 -47.49 -34.76 56.74
N SER A 550 -47.19 -33.60 57.37
CA SER A 550 -47.92 -32.47 58.02
C SER A 550 -47.00 -31.19 58.06
N GLU A 551 -47.47 -30.08 58.66
CA GLU A 551 -46.77 -29.10 59.58
C GLU A 551 -45.25 -28.75 59.40
N ASP A 552 -44.73 -27.54 59.68
CA ASP A 552 -45.22 -26.18 60.01
C ASP A 552 -44.01 -25.19 59.85
N GLU A 553 -44.23 -23.89 60.10
CA GLU A 553 -43.27 -22.80 60.37
C GLU A 553 -42.21 -22.34 59.31
N GLY A 554 -42.32 -21.07 58.91
CA GLY A 554 -41.41 -20.06 59.49
C GLY A 554 -40.30 -19.42 58.63
N CYS A 555 -40.23 -18.07 58.70
CA CYS A 555 -39.10 -17.16 58.36
C CYS A 555 -38.56 -17.14 56.91
N GLN A 556 -38.81 -16.12 56.08
CA GLN A 556 -38.37 -14.69 56.13
C GLN A 556 -36.85 -14.42 56.00
N SER A 557 -36.51 -13.79 54.86
CA SER A 557 -35.51 -12.73 54.61
C SER A 557 -34.09 -12.82 55.20
N CYS A 558 -33.11 -12.80 54.29
CA CYS A 558 -32.12 -11.71 54.14
C CYS A 558 -31.69 -11.62 52.66
#